data_AF-A0A7J9D0R5-F1
#
_entry.id   AF-A0A7J9D0R5-F1
#
_cell.length_a   1.000
_cell.length_b   1.000
_cell.length_c   1.000
_cell.angle_alpha   90.00
_cell.angle_beta   90.00
_cell.angle_gamma   90.00
#
_symmetry.space_group_name_H-M   'P 1'
#
loop_
_entity.id
_entity.type
_entity.pdbx_description
1 polymer ?
#
loop_
_entity_poly.entity_id
_entity_poly.type
_entity_poly.pdbx_seq_one_letter_code
_entity_poly.pdbx_strand_id
1 'polypeptide(L)'
;MSRKKIKLAYITNDSARKTTYKRRSKGLVKKVRELTTPCGIEAFAIINSPDFGSQAELWKLQEENYRKELNKVMFESLSGNGILQSLNTMDLNEVGRLVKKNLTNIDDRIRVLTKASRS
;
A
#
# COMPACT_ATOMS: atom_id res chain seq x y z
N MET A 1 7.23 32.58 13.82
CA MET A 1 7.05 32.19 15.23
C MET A 1 7.97 31.04 15.58
N SER A 2 8.77 31.17 16.63
CA SER A 2 9.66 30.10 17.14
C SER A 2 8.86 28.93 17.72
N ARG A 3 9.35 27.71 17.50
CA ARG A 3 8.67 26.48 17.95
C ARG A 3 8.80 26.34 19.46
N LYS A 4 7.68 26.34 20.18
CA LYS A 4 7.68 26.00 21.62
C LYS A 4 7.84 24.50 21.81
N LYS A 5 8.63 24.10 22.81
CA LYS A 5 8.72 22.71 23.26
C LYS A 5 7.36 22.28 23.81
N ILE A 6 6.91 21.07 23.47
CA ILE A 6 5.62 20.54 23.91
C ILE A 6 5.82 19.30 24.80
N LYS A 7 4.85 19.04 25.69
CA LYS A 7 4.78 17.81 26.48
C LYS A 7 4.34 16.65 25.57
N LEU A 8 4.99 15.49 25.68
CA LEU A 8 4.61 14.27 24.96
C LEU A 8 3.47 13.58 25.72
N ALA A 9 2.25 14.10 25.53
CA ALA A 9 1.01 13.56 26.10
C ALA A 9 -0.13 13.74 25.09
N TYR A 10 -1.28 13.14 25.37
CA TYR A 10 -2.48 13.33 24.55
C TYR A 10 -2.88 14.81 24.47
N ILE A 11 -3.17 15.30 23.26
CA ILE A 11 -3.58 16.68 23.02
C ILE A 11 -5.11 16.75 23.17
N THR A 12 -5.58 17.29 24.29
CA THR A 12 -7.03 17.36 24.58
C THR A 12 -7.79 18.26 23.60
N ASN A 13 -7.19 19.37 23.16
CA ASN A 13 -7.81 20.27 22.19
C ASN A 13 -7.87 19.63 20.79
N ASP A 14 -9.08 19.36 20.31
CA ASP A 14 -9.34 18.67 19.03
C ASP A 14 -8.77 19.40 17.80
N SER A 15 -8.92 20.72 17.73
CA SER A 15 -8.41 21.51 16.60
C SER A 15 -6.88 21.48 16.55
N ALA A 16 -6.24 21.63 17.72
CA ALA A 16 -4.80 21.52 17.86
C ALA A 16 -4.32 20.09 17.58
N ARG A 17 -5.06 19.07 18.01
CA ARG A 17 -4.76 17.65 17.76
C ARG A 17 -4.84 17.32 16.26
N LYS A 18 -5.92 17.71 15.58
CA LYS A 18 -6.12 17.53 14.12
C LYS A 18 -5.02 18.20 13.29
N THR A 19 -4.70 19.45 13.62
CA THR A 19 -3.63 20.20 12.92
C THR A 19 -2.26 19.57 13.17
N THR A 20 -2.00 19.14 14.41
CA THR A 20 -0.74 18.47 14.77
C THR A 20 -0.61 17.11 14.09
N TYR A 21 -1.69 16.32 14.04
CA TYR A 21 -1.75 15.05 13.34
C TYR A 21 -1.34 15.23 11.86
N LYS A 22 -2.06 16.07 11.11
CA LYS A 22 -1.75 16.33 9.69
C LYS A 22 -0.29 16.74 9.46
N ARG A 23 0.22 17.67 10.28
CA ARG A 23 1.60 18.17 10.15
C ARG A 23 2.64 17.10 10.50
N ARG A 24 2.45 16.35 11.59
CA ARG A 24 3.41 15.33 12.05
C ARG A 24 3.39 14.08 11.17
N SER A 25 2.22 13.63 10.72
CA SER A 25 2.10 12.50 9.80
C SER A 25 2.81 12.78 8.47
N LYS A 26 2.62 13.98 7.90
CA LYS A 26 3.37 14.42 6.71
C LYS A 26 4.89 14.44 6.94
N GLY A 27 5.31 14.94 8.11
CA GLY A 27 6.73 14.94 8.49
C GLY A 27 7.32 13.55 8.66
N LEU A 28 6.55 12.62 9.25
CA LEU A 28 6.96 11.23 9.45
C LEU A 28 7.13 10.50 8.12
N VAL A 29 6.16 10.61 7.20
CA VAL A 29 6.26 10.02 5.85
C VAL A 29 7.47 10.58 5.10
N LYS A 30 7.75 11.88 5.23
CA LYS A 30 8.95 12.48 4.63
C LYS A 30 10.23 11.85 5.18
N LYS A 31 10.31 11.64 6.50
CA LYS A 31 11.47 11.03 7.15
C LYS A 31 11.67 9.57 6.74
N VAL A 32 10.59 8.81 6.59
CA VAL A 32 10.67 7.44 6.05
C VAL A 32 11.29 7.47 4.65
N ARG A 33 10.80 8.34 3.74
CA ARG A 33 11.39 8.49 2.39
C ARG A 33 12.87 8.88 2.42
N GLU A 34 13.21 9.86 3.26
CA GLU A 34 14.61 10.30 3.45
C GLU A 34 15.50 9.19 4.02
N LEU A 35 14.98 8.16 4.68
CA LEU A 35 15.75 7.01 5.16
C LEU A 35 15.82 5.89 4.11
N THR A 36 14.71 5.58 3.45
CA THR A 36 14.64 4.50 2.46
C THR A 36 15.47 4.81 1.22
N THR A 37 15.47 6.07 0.74
CA THR A 37 16.15 6.45 -0.50
C THR A 37 17.68 6.36 -0.44
N PRO A 38 18.39 6.94 0.56
CA PRO A 38 19.85 6.88 0.60
C PRO A 38 20.38 5.52 1.07
N CYS A 39 19.65 4.80 1.93
CA CYS A 39 20.14 3.55 2.50
C CYS A 39 19.69 2.31 1.71
N GLY A 40 18.82 2.47 0.70
CA GLY A 40 18.29 1.35 -0.08
C GLY A 40 17.47 0.34 0.76
N ILE A 41 17.01 0.75 1.95
CA ILE A 41 16.23 -0.09 2.84
C ILE A 41 14.75 -0.02 2.48
N GLU A 42 14.06 -1.16 2.52
CA GLU A 42 12.62 -1.23 2.35
C GLU A 42 11.94 -0.96 3.70
N ALA A 43 11.19 0.14 3.79
CA ALA A 43 10.49 0.51 5.02
C ALA A 43 9.10 1.08 4.71
N PHE A 44 8.16 0.83 5.62
CA PHE A 44 6.80 1.34 5.55
C PHE A 44 6.37 1.93 6.90
N ALA A 45 5.36 2.81 6.88
CA ALA A 45 4.77 3.38 8.07
C ALA A 45 3.25 3.28 8.01
N ILE A 46 2.66 2.76 9.09
CA ILE A 46 1.21 2.70 9.29
C ILE A 46 0.83 3.82 10.25
N ILE A 47 0.00 4.76 9.79
CA ILE A 47 -0.44 5.90 10.58
C ILE A 47 -1.97 5.87 10.63
N ASN A 48 -2.53 5.52 11.78
CA ASN A 48 -3.97 5.51 11.98
C ASN A 48 -4.37 6.59 13.00
N SER A 49 -5.50 7.23 12.75
CA SER A 49 -6.16 8.11 13.72
C SER A 49 -7.65 7.81 13.70
N PRO A 50 -8.23 7.39 14.84
CA PRO A 50 -9.67 7.11 14.91
C PRO A 50 -10.51 8.36 14.57
N ASP A 51 -10.02 9.54 14.92
CA ASP A 51 -10.77 10.80 14.78
C ASP A 51 -10.54 11.54 13.45
N PHE A 52 -9.44 11.25 12.74
CA PHE A 52 -8.91 12.14 11.69
C PHE A 52 -8.31 11.44 10.47
N GLY A 53 -8.16 10.11 10.51
CA GLY A 53 -7.69 9.33 9.38
C GLY A 53 -8.81 9.08 8.38
N SER A 54 -8.52 9.14 7.08
CA SER A 54 -9.45 8.58 6.11
C SER A 54 -9.21 7.06 6.08
N GLN A 55 -10.17 6.30 6.60
CA GLN A 55 -10.09 4.84 6.62
C GLN A 55 -9.98 4.29 5.18
N ALA A 56 -10.54 5.01 4.21
CA ALA A 56 -10.47 4.70 2.79
C ALA A 56 -9.06 4.79 2.19
N GLU A 57 -8.21 5.77 2.57
CA GLU A 57 -6.83 5.84 2.08
C GLU A 57 -5.97 4.72 2.67
N LEU A 58 -6.21 4.35 3.94
CA LEU A 58 -5.51 3.25 4.60
C LEU A 58 -5.85 1.90 3.95
N TRP A 59 -7.12 1.62 3.66
CA TRP A 59 -7.51 0.39 2.97
C TRP A 59 -6.94 0.31 1.55
N LYS A 60 -6.92 1.42 0.81
CA LYS A 60 -6.27 1.46 -0.52
C LYS A 60 -4.78 1.14 -0.42
N LEU A 61 -4.08 1.72 0.57
CA LEU A 61 -2.66 1.48 0.75
C LEU A 61 -2.38 0.03 1.19
N GLN A 62 -3.23 -0.54 2.04
CA GLN A 62 -3.15 -1.92 2.49
C GLN A 62 -3.34 -2.89 1.31
N GLU A 63 -4.37 -2.68 0.48
CA GLU A 63 -4.61 -3.43 -0.75
C GLU A 63 -3.44 -3.32 -1.72
N GLU A 64 -2.90 -2.11 -1.92
CA GLU A 64 -1.77 -1.91 -2.83
C GLU A 64 -0.49 -2.61 -2.34
N ASN A 65 -0.21 -2.56 -1.04
CA ASN A 65 0.95 -3.23 -0.45
C ASN A 65 0.79 -4.75 -0.51
N TYR A 66 -0.38 -5.26 -0.15
CA TYR A 66 -0.68 -6.68 -0.23
C TYR A 66 -0.57 -7.21 -1.66
N ARG A 67 -1.11 -6.47 -2.63
CA ARG A 67 -0.98 -6.81 -4.06
C ARG A 67 0.48 -6.85 -4.54
N LYS A 68 1.34 -5.96 -4.04
CA LYS A 68 2.77 -5.97 -4.38
C LYS A 68 3.47 -7.21 -3.83
N GLU A 69 3.21 -7.58 -2.58
CA GLU A 69 3.74 -8.80 -1.98
C GLU A 69 3.27 -10.04 -2.75
N LEU A 70 1.98 -10.14 -3.07
CA LEU A 70 1.45 -11.27 -3.85
C LEU A 70 2.10 -11.36 -5.24
N ASN A 71 2.31 -10.23 -5.93
CA ASN A 71 3.00 -10.21 -7.22
C ASN A 71 4.45 -10.66 -7.11
N LYS A 72 5.15 -10.26 -6.05
CA LYS A 72 6.53 -10.67 -5.78
C LYS A 72 6.61 -12.18 -5.54
N VAL A 73 5.75 -12.71 -4.66
CA VAL A 73 5.67 -14.15 -4.38
C VAL A 73 5.32 -14.96 -5.63
N MET A 74 4.38 -14.47 -6.45
CA MET A 74 4.03 -15.11 -7.73
C MET A 74 5.24 -15.17 -8.68
N PHE A 75 5.99 -14.07 -8.80
CA PHE A 75 7.16 -14.01 -9.68
C PHE A 75 8.29 -14.94 -9.19
N GLU A 76 8.55 -14.97 -7.88
CA GLU A 76 9.53 -15.87 -7.27
C GLU A 76 9.15 -17.34 -7.45
N SER A 77 7.85 -17.66 -7.36
CA SER A 77 7.32 -19.00 -7.60
C SER A 77 7.50 -19.44 -9.06
N LEU A 78 7.19 -18.55 -10.01
CA LEU A 78 7.39 -18.81 -11.45
C LEU A 78 8.87 -18.95 -11.84
N SER A 79 9.74 -18.26 -11.10
CA SER A 79 11.19 -18.33 -11.28
C SER A 79 11.82 -19.59 -10.66
N GLY A 80 11.01 -20.49 -10.05
CA GLY A 80 11.48 -21.71 -9.40
C GLY A 80 12.10 -21.49 -8.02
N ASN A 81 12.01 -20.27 -7.47
CA ASN A 81 12.68 -19.87 -6.21
C ASN A 81 11.75 -19.85 -4.99
N GLY A 82 10.43 -19.96 -5.15
CA GLY A 82 9.46 -19.82 -4.06
C GLY A 82 8.53 -21.02 -3.92
N ILE A 83 8.64 -21.75 -2.80
CA ILE A 83 7.66 -22.77 -2.42
C ILE A 83 6.46 -22.05 -1.78
N LEU A 84 5.26 -22.24 -2.33
CA LEU A 84 3.96 -21.70 -1.85
C LEU A 84 3.57 -22.11 -0.40
N GLN A 85 4.46 -22.77 0.33
CA GLN A 85 4.23 -23.27 1.69
C GLN A 85 4.14 -22.16 2.75
N SER A 86 4.54 -20.92 2.43
CA SER A 86 4.41 -19.78 3.35
C SER A 86 3.07 -19.04 3.26
N LEU A 87 2.23 -19.33 2.27
CA LEU A 87 0.96 -18.65 2.04
C LEU A 87 -0.20 -19.37 2.74
N ASN A 88 -1.05 -18.61 3.43
CA ASN A 88 -2.25 -19.16 4.05
C ASN A 88 -3.41 -19.25 3.03
N THR A 89 -4.54 -19.84 3.43
CA THR A 89 -5.71 -20.02 2.54
C THR A 89 -6.35 -18.70 2.09
N MET A 90 -6.17 -17.60 2.85
CA MET A 90 -6.63 -16.26 2.47
C MET A 90 -5.75 -15.69 1.35
N ASP A 91 -4.44 -15.92 1.43
CA ASP A 91 -3.48 -15.50 0.39
C ASP A 91 -3.72 -16.21 -0.94
N LEU A 92 -4.00 -17.51 -0.91
CA LEU A 92 -4.32 -18.28 -2.12
C LEU A 92 -5.62 -17.81 -2.79
N ASN A 93 -6.63 -17.39 -2.00
CA ASN A 93 -7.86 -16.84 -2.54
C ASN A 93 -7.64 -15.51 -3.25
N GLU A 94 -6.81 -14.62 -2.70
CA GLU A 94 -6.52 -13.35 -3.35
C GLU A 94 -5.67 -13.53 -4.60
N VAL A 95 -4.69 -14.45 -4.59
CA VAL A 95 -3.97 -14.85 -5.80
C VAL A 95 -4.94 -15.34 -6.87
N GLY A 96 -5.90 -16.20 -6.52
CA GLY A 96 -6.94 -16.67 -7.43
C GLY A 96 -7.77 -15.52 -8.02
N ARG A 97 -8.16 -14.54 -7.21
CA ARG A 97 -8.88 -13.34 -7.66
C ARG A 97 -8.04 -12.49 -8.62
N LEU A 98 -6.76 -12.30 -8.33
CA LEU A 98 -5.85 -11.52 -9.15
C LEU A 98 -5.59 -12.18 -10.51
N VAL A 99 -5.37 -13.50 -10.53
CA VAL A 99 -5.23 -14.30 -11.76
C VAL A 99 -6.48 -14.15 -12.61
N LYS A 100 -7.68 -14.29 -12.03
CA LYS A 100 -8.94 -14.13 -12.76
C LYS A 100 -9.07 -12.75 -13.39
N LYS A 101 -8.74 -11.69 -12.66
CA LYS A 101 -8.76 -10.31 -13.17
C LYS A 101 -7.81 -10.11 -14.34
N ASN A 102 -6.59 -10.66 -14.26
CA ASN A 102 -5.61 -10.57 -15.33
C ASN A 102 -6.07 -11.34 -16.58
N LEU A 103 -6.66 -12.53 -16.43
CA LEU A 103 -7.24 -13.28 -17.54
C LEU A 103 -8.36 -12.51 -18.23
N THR A 104 -9.26 -11.86 -17.48
CA THR A 104 -10.30 -11.00 -18.05
C THR A 104 -9.70 -9.83 -18.83
N ASN A 105 -8.68 -9.17 -18.29
CA ASN A 105 -8.02 -8.05 -18.98
C ASN A 105 -7.35 -8.49 -20.29
N ILE A 106 -6.73 -9.68 -20.31
CA ILE A 106 -6.14 -10.27 -21.52
C ILE A 106 -7.23 -10.54 -22.56
N ASP A 107 -8.36 -11.14 -22.17
CA ASP A 107 -9.49 -11.40 -23.07
C ASP A 107 -10.02 -10.09 -23.70
N ASP A 108 -10.21 -9.05 -22.88
CA ASP A 108 -10.65 -7.74 -23.35
C ASP A 108 -9.67 -7.14 -24.37
N ARG A 109 -8.37 -7.22 -24.10
CA ARG A 109 -7.33 -6.73 -25.01
C ARG A 109 -7.31 -7.50 -26.33
N ILE A 110 -7.46 -8.83 -26.29
CA ILE A 110 -7.55 -9.67 -27.49
C ILE A 110 -8.78 -9.30 -28.31
N ARG A 111 -9.93 -9.07 -27.68
CA ARG A 111 -11.16 -8.63 -28.37
C ARG A 111 -10.98 -7.29 -29.08
N VAL A 112 -10.35 -6.32 -28.43
CA VAL A 112 -10.08 -5.00 -29.02
C VAL A 112 -9.18 -5.14 -30.25
N LEU A 113 -8.08 -5.89 -30.13
CA LEU A 113 -7.16 -6.13 -31.24
C LEU A 113 -7.83 -6.87 -32.41
N THR A 114 -8.67 -7.87 -32.12
CA THR A 114 -9.40 -8.64 -33.13
C THR A 114 -10.45 -7.82 -33.86
N LYS A 115 -11.08 -6.84 -33.20
CA LYS A 115 -12.00 -5.90 -33.85
C LYS A 115 -11.25 -4.93 -34.76
N ALA A 116 -10.13 -4.40 -34.28
CA ALA A 116 -9.29 -3.48 -35.05
C ALA A 116 -8.67 -4.13 -36.29
N SER A 117 -8.41 -5.44 -36.28
CA SER A 117 -7.90 -6.15 -37.47
C SER A 117 -8.98 -6.49 -38.51
N ARG A 118 -10.27 -6.32 -38.18
CA ARG A 118 -11.42 -6.60 -39.04
C ARG A 118 -12.05 -5.34 -39.65
N SER A 119 -11.61 -4.15 -39.22
CA SER A 119 -11.92 -2.85 -39.84
C SER A 119 -10.84 -2.46 -40.83
#